data_AF-A0A942ESP6-F1
#
_entry.id   AF-A0A942ESP6-F1
#
_cell.length_a   1.000
_cell.length_b   1.000
_cell.length_c   1.000
_cell.angle_alpha   90.00
_cell.angle_beta   90.00
_cell.angle_gamma   90.00
#
_symmetry.space_group_name_H-M   'P 1'
#
loop_
_entity.id
_entity.type
_entity.pdbx_description
1 polymer ?
#
loop_
_entity_poly.entity_id
_entity_poly.type
_entity_poly.pdbx_seq_one_letter_code
_entity_poly.pdbx_strand_id
1 'polypeptide(L)'
;MTDWIHPGLVIFLGAFLIPWIKWRRVRLAYFLLLPLVGLALLFLTSSGYFGQIPAWPGALHKWQIPFLDYSLELGRIDKMTMVFAYIYLIAAFCMNLYAFGVKNNWEHVAAMIYLGSSLGAIFAGDLFTLFFWLEIMSWAPVFLIWFRGTRKAMGAAIRYVLWHHFSGACILAGVVIHLYHTGSIELTRLPWGWGGEYLGYNLMLLGFIINSATTPFHSWLSDTYSEATPSGSIYMTAFTTKTAIYCLIRTFPGVELLMWLGAIQAVFALFLAVLENDGRRLCSYHIISQIGYMVAGVGIGTEMAINGAISHALCHIIYNALLYMGAGCVLVVVGTAKFHELGGLYKYMPVSFWLYMVGGFSISGFPLFNGFISKVMTIEAAELIHNAPIYLLLEGATVGTFLHTGLKLPWNMWLQGKDEPPPNIRAKLKDSAFNTPIHMLIGMSILAFLCIFMGVYPKILYDQLPFPVEFIPFTTTRVFSIMQMFIFTFLGFWFLRRLVTGYPTYTLDTDWPFRMAGRKLIWFCEEPLMGFARLMDRKVMEVVDLIVWISKNPVAAFEIKRKEMLLSGQRLLSRPGSAGLCNQALEEEKRKYPGELPGLTLGASIIFILFSFLLYLALYLFAIP
;
A
#
# COMPACT_ATOMS: atom_id res chain seq x y z
N MET A 1 25.11 -10.80 -28.90
CA MET A 1 24.35 -10.98 -27.65
C MET A 1 23.20 -10.00 -27.69
N THR A 2 21.96 -10.47 -27.60
CA THR A 2 20.78 -9.59 -27.59
C THR A 2 20.64 -8.93 -26.24
N ASP A 3 20.31 -7.64 -26.22
CA ASP A 3 20.05 -6.91 -24.99
C ASP A 3 18.85 -7.52 -24.26
N TRP A 4 18.97 -7.64 -22.93
CA TRP A 4 17.88 -8.10 -22.08
C TRP A 4 16.69 -7.14 -22.19
N ILE A 5 15.47 -7.66 -22.18
CA ILE A 5 14.25 -6.85 -22.26
C ILE A 5 13.56 -6.90 -20.90
N HIS A 6 13.39 -5.74 -20.28
CA HIS A 6 12.79 -5.63 -18.96
C HIS A 6 11.27 -5.94 -18.99
N PRO A 7 10.79 -7.05 -18.41
CA PRO A 7 9.37 -7.45 -18.50
C PRO A 7 8.41 -6.44 -17.85
N GLY A 8 8.80 -5.87 -16.70
CA GLY A 8 8.03 -4.83 -16.01
C GLY A 8 7.77 -3.58 -16.87
N LEU A 9 8.81 -3.04 -17.52
CA LEU A 9 8.68 -1.91 -18.45
C LEU A 9 7.77 -2.22 -19.64
N VAL A 10 7.89 -3.41 -20.24
CA VAL A 10 7.01 -3.82 -21.35
C VAL A 10 5.54 -3.79 -20.95
N ILE A 11 5.22 -4.32 -19.76
CA ILE A 11 3.85 -4.34 -19.24
C ILE A 11 3.38 -2.95 -18.84
N PHE A 12 4.23 -2.17 -18.17
CA PHE A 12 3.93 -0.82 -17.72
C PHE A 12 3.62 0.10 -18.90
N LEU A 13 4.49 0.14 -19.92
CA LEU A 13 4.27 0.93 -21.13
C LEU A 13 3.11 0.35 -21.96
N GLY A 14 3.02 -0.97 -22.03
CA GLY A 14 1.93 -1.67 -22.71
C GLY A 14 0.55 -1.37 -22.15
N ALA A 15 0.45 -1.05 -20.85
CA ALA A 15 -0.81 -0.68 -20.20
C ALA A 15 -1.45 0.56 -20.83
N PHE A 16 -0.66 1.58 -21.18
CA PHE A 16 -1.18 2.84 -21.74
C PHE A 16 -1.80 2.68 -23.14
N LEU A 17 -1.47 1.61 -23.85
CA LEU A 17 -2.05 1.31 -25.16
C LEU A 17 -3.47 0.72 -25.06
N ILE A 18 -3.88 0.19 -23.90
CA ILE A 18 -5.19 -0.48 -23.72
C ILE A 18 -6.37 0.42 -24.12
N PRO A 19 -6.49 1.69 -23.64
CA PRO A 19 -7.63 2.53 -23.97
C PRO A 19 -7.71 2.91 -25.45
N TRP A 20 -6.59 2.86 -26.17
CA TRP A 20 -6.47 3.31 -27.56
C TRP A 20 -6.94 2.24 -28.56
N ILE A 21 -7.07 0.98 -28.12
CA ILE A 21 -7.59 -0.11 -28.93
C ILE A 21 -9.12 -0.04 -28.98
N LYS A 22 -9.65 0.40 -30.13
CA LYS A 22 -11.09 0.60 -30.39
C LYS A 22 -11.89 -0.70 -30.28
N TRP A 23 -11.39 -1.79 -30.86
CA TRP A 23 -12.10 -3.07 -30.93
C TRP A 23 -12.04 -3.80 -29.58
N ARG A 24 -13.18 -3.97 -28.90
CA ARG A 24 -13.24 -4.61 -27.57
C ARG A 24 -12.59 -5.99 -27.54
N ARG A 25 -12.81 -6.84 -28.55
CA ARG A 25 -12.21 -8.19 -28.61
C ARG A 25 -10.68 -8.13 -28.70
N VAL A 26 -10.15 -7.27 -29.56
CA VAL A 26 -8.70 -7.07 -29.71
C VAL A 26 -8.10 -6.46 -28.45
N ARG A 27 -8.79 -5.50 -27.82
CA ARG A 27 -8.35 -4.90 -26.56
C ARG A 27 -8.24 -5.91 -25.44
N LEU A 28 -9.25 -6.77 -25.29
CA LEU A 28 -9.24 -7.82 -24.27
C LEU A 28 -8.21 -8.92 -24.57
N ALA A 29 -8.01 -9.27 -25.84
CA ALA A 29 -6.94 -10.18 -26.24
C ALA A 29 -5.56 -9.58 -25.92
N TYR A 30 -5.34 -8.30 -26.21
CA TYR A 30 -4.13 -7.58 -25.86
C TYR A 30 -3.91 -7.51 -24.34
N PHE A 31 -4.97 -7.26 -23.56
CA PHE A 31 -4.91 -7.27 -22.09
C PHE A 31 -4.49 -8.64 -21.53
N LEU A 32 -4.94 -9.74 -22.12
CA LEU A 32 -4.49 -11.09 -21.75
C LEU A 32 -3.07 -11.40 -22.26
N LEU A 33 -2.66 -10.79 -23.37
CA LEU A 33 -1.36 -10.99 -23.99
C LEU A 33 -0.22 -10.38 -23.16
N LEU A 34 -0.44 -9.25 -22.48
CA LEU A 34 0.60 -8.57 -21.68
C LEU A 34 1.32 -9.49 -20.67
N PRO A 35 0.63 -10.20 -19.75
CA PRO A 35 1.30 -11.12 -18.84
C PRO A 35 1.93 -12.33 -19.56
N LEU A 36 1.36 -12.79 -20.69
CA LEU A 36 1.94 -13.88 -21.48
C LEU A 36 3.27 -13.48 -22.15
N VAL A 37 3.36 -12.25 -22.65
CA VAL A 37 4.61 -11.68 -23.18
C VAL A 37 5.64 -11.57 -22.07
N GLY A 38 5.23 -11.11 -20.88
CA GLY A 38 6.10 -11.12 -19.70
C GLY A 38 6.62 -12.52 -19.37
N LEU A 39 5.76 -13.55 -19.42
CA LEU A 39 6.16 -14.94 -19.16
C LEU A 39 7.13 -15.47 -20.21
N ALA A 40 6.90 -15.15 -21.48
CA ALA A 40 7.82 -15.50 -22.56
C ALA A 40 9.20 -14.88 -22.34
N LEU A 41 9.27 -13.60 -21.93
CA LEU A 41 10.52 -12.92 -21.60
C LEU A 41 11.23 -13.55 -20.41
N LEU A 42 10.49 -13.95 -19.36
CA LEU A 42 11.08 -14.68 -18.23
C LEU A 42 11.59 -16.06 -18.64
N PHE A 43 10.86 -16.78 -19.48
CA PHE A 43 11.28 -18.09 -19.98
C PHE A 43 12.59 -17.98 -20.78
N LEU A 44 12.69 -16.99 -21.67
CA LEU A 44 13.93 -16.68 -22.38
C LEU A 44 15.06 -16.34 -21.40
N THR A 45 14.78 -15.55 -20.37
CA THR A 45 15.76 -15.23 -19.31
C THR A 45 16.23 -16.48 -18.57
N SER A 46 15.33 -17.37 -18.16
CA SER A 46 15.70 -18.63 -17.47
C SER A 46 16.41 -19.63 -18.38
N SER A 47 16.16 -19.60 -19.69
CA SER A 47 16.84 -20.47 -20.66
C SER A 47 18.30 -20.10 -20.90
N GLY A 48 18.78 -19.00 -20.31
CA GLY A 48 20.13 -18.50 -20.51
C GLY A 48 20.30 -17.64 -21.77
N TYR A 49 19.23 -17.34 -22.51
CA TYR A 49 19.27 -16.56 -23.75
C TYR A 49 19.92 -15.17 -23.55
N PHE A 50 19.71 -14.54 -22.38
CA PHE A 50 20.28 -13.24 -22.02
C PHE A 50 21.52 -13.33 -21.11
N GLY A 51 21.98 -14.55 -20.81
CA GLY A 51 23.03 -14.86 -19.83
C GLY A 51 22.56 -15.87 -18.79
N GLN A 52 23.48 -16.66 -18.24
CA GLN A 52 23.17 -17.59 -17.17
C GLN A 52 22.89 -16.83 -15.86
N ILE A 53 21.88 -17.28 -15.12
CA ILE A 53 21.51 -16.70 -13.82
C ILE A 53 22.46 -17.32 -12.77
N PRO A 54 23.29 -16.51 -12.09
CA PRO A 54 24.21 -17.02 -11.09
C PRO A 54 23.46 -17.55 -9.85
N ALA A 55 24.17 -18.34 -9.04
CA ALA A 55 23.67 -18.73 -7.73
C ALA A 55 23.55 -17.51 -6.81
N TRP A 56 22.49 -17.47 -6.01
CA TRP A 56 22.30 -16.43 -4.99
C TRP A 56 23.42 -16.52 -3.95
N PRO A 57 24.01 -15.39 -3.48
CA PRO A 57 23.55 -13.99 -3.61
C PRO A 57 23.97 -13.25 -4.89
N GLY A 58 24.69 -13.88 -5.81
CA GLY A 58 25.05 -13.29 -7.09
C GLY A 58 23.83 -12.95 -7.95
N ALA A 59 23.97 -11.98 -8.85
CA ALA A 59 22.93 -11.61 -9.80
C ALA A 59 23.49 -11.33 -11.20
N LEU A 60 22.65 -11.50 -12.21
CA LEU A 60 22.90 -11.02 -13.56
C LEU A 60 22.42 -9.56 -13.64
N HIS A 61 23.37 -8.65 -13.78
CA HIS A 61 23.13 -7.21 -13.84
C HIS A 61 22.92 -6.77 -15.30
N LYS A 62 21.81 -6.09 -15.57
CA LYS A 62 21.42 -5.60 -16.90
C LYS A 62 20.86 -4.19 -16.81
N TRP A 63 20.98 -3.44 -17.92
CA TRP A 63 20.43 -2.08 -18.06
C TRP A 63 20.93 -1.13 -16.98
N GLN A 64 22.19 -0.72 -17.13
CA GLN A 64 22.82 0.30 -16.30
C GLN A 64 22.69 1.66 -17.00
N ILE A 65 22.09 2.64 -16.32
CA ILE A 65 21.89 3.99 -16.84
C ILE A 65 22.63 4.98 -15.92
N PRO A 66 23.48 5.87 -16.48
CA PRO A 66 24.12 6.90 -15.67
C PRO A 66 23.08 7.90 -15.15
N PHE A 67 23.13 8.19 -13.85
CA PHE A 67 22.29 9.16 -13.17
C PHE A 67 23.10 9.89 -12.08
N LEU A 68 23.33 11.19 -12.27
CA LEU A 68 24.28 11.95 -11.46
C LEU A 68 25.65 11.25 -11.46
N ASP A 69 26.25 11.07 -10.29
CA ASP A 69 27.51 10.35 -10.10
C ASP A 69 27.32 8.83 -9.92
N TYR A 70 26.10 8.32 -10.09
CA TYR A 70 25.74 6.93 -9.85
C TYR A 70 25.32 6.20 -11.13
N SER A 71 25.41 4.88 -11.12
CA SER A 71 24.87 4.01 -12.17
C SER A 71 23.61 3.33 -11.65
N LEU A 72 22.44 3.72 -12.14
CA LEU A 72 21.18 3.06 -11.80
C LEU A 72 21.12 1.71 -12.48
N GLU A 73 20.76 0.68 -11.74
CA GLU A 73 20.61 -0.68 -12.22
C GLU A 73 19.13 -1.06 -12.29
N LEU A 74 18.60 -1.10 -13.52
CA LEU A 74 17.19 -1.41 -13.76
C LEU A 74 16.89 -2.92 -13.81
N GLY A 75 17.91 -3.78 -13.93
CA GLY A 75 17.73 -5.20 -14.19
C GLY A 75 18.67 -6.09 -13.40
N ARG A 76 18.43 -6.24 -12.09
CA ARG A 76 19.07 -7.24 -11.24
C ARG A 76 18.29 -8.55 -11.28
N ILE A 77 18.88 -9.59 -11.87
CA ILE A 77 18.23 -10.88 -12.09
C ILE A 77 18.93 -11.97 -11.29
N ASP A 78 18.24 -12.55 -10.33
CA ASP A 78 18.67 -13.76 -9.62
C ASP A 78 17.49 -14.70 -9.38
N LYS A 79 17.77 -15.88 -8.79
CA LYS A 79 16.74 -16.89 -8.53
C LYS A 79 15.55 -16.35 -7.75
N MET A 80 15.79 -15.54 -6.72
CA MET A 80 14.72 -14.99 -5.90
C MET A 80 13.86 -14.01 -6.69
N THR A 81 14.47 -13.11 -7.47
CA THR A 81 13.73 -12.21 -8.36
C THR A 81 12.88 -12.98 -9.36
N MET A 82 13.42 -14.05 -9.95
CA MET A 82 12.70 -14.88 -10.91
C MET A 82 11.48 -15.58 -10.31
N VAL A 83 11.58 -16.10 -9.08
CA VAL A 83 10.45 -16.73 -8.38
C VAL A 83 9.28 -15.76 -8.23
N PHE A 84 9.54 -14.53 -7.77
CA PHE A 84 8.51 -13.49 -7.64
C PHE A 84 7.97 -13.05 -9.00
N ALA A 85 8.83 -12.88 -10.00
CA ALA A 85 8.44 -12.44 -11.34
C ALA A 85 7.51 -13.45 -12.02
N TYR A 86 7.82 -14.75 -11.94
CA TYR A 86 6.97 -15.81 -12.50
C TYR A 86 5.59 -15.80 -11.88
N ILE A 87 5.50 -15.76 -10.54
CA ILE A 87 4.19 -15.82 -9.88
C ILE A 87 3.36 -14.55 -10.12
N TYR A 88 3.98 -13.37 -10.17
CA TYR A 88 3.27 -12.13 -10.48
C TYR A 88 2.57 -12.21 -11.84
N LEU A 89 3.25 -12.76 -12.84
CA LEU A 89 2.69 -12.88 -14.18
C LEU A 89 1.64 -14.00 -14.31
N ILE A 90 1.89 -15.18 -13.72
CA ILE A 90 0.93 -16.29 -13.71
C ILE A 90 -0.36 -15.86 -13.01
N ALA A 91 -0.23 -15.23 -11.84
CA ALA A 91 -1.38 -14.74 -11.09
C ALA A 91 -2.10 -13.63 -11.86
N ALA A 92 -1.37 -12.66 -12.41
CA ALA A 92 -1.96 -11.59 -13.22
C ALA A 92 -2.73 -12.12 -14.43
N PHE A 93 -2.24 -13.15 -15.12
CA PHE A 93 -2.99 -13.77 -16.21
C PHE A 93 -4.34 -14.31 -15.73
N CYS A 94 -4.37 -15.02 -14.59
CA CYS A 94 -5.61 -15.52 -14.00
C CYS A 94 -6.54 -14.39 -13.52
N MET A 95 -5.99 -13.31 -12.97
CA MET A 95 -6.73 -12.11 -12.57
C MET A 95 -7.32 -11.38 -13.78
N ASN A 96 -6.58 -11.31 -14.89
CA ASN A 96 -7.04 -10.71 -16.14
C ASN A 96 -8.22 -11.51 -16.74
N LEU A 97 -8.18 -12.85 -16.67
CA LEU A 97 -9.30 -13.72 -17.04
C LEU A 97 -10.54 -13.44 -16.19
N TYR A 98 -10.36 -13.28 -14.87
CA TYR A 98 -11.46 -12.91 -13.97
C TYR A 98 -12.01 -11.51 -14.28
N ALA A 99 -11.14 -10.54 -14.57
CA ALA A 99 -11.50 -9.16 -14.88
C ALA A 99 -11.96 -8.94 -16.33
N PHE A 100 -12.08 -9.99 -17.14
CA PHE A 100 -12.44 -9.91 -18.56
C PHE A 100 -13.79 -9.21 -18.81
N GLY A 101 -14.73 -9.35 -17.87
CA GLY A 101 -16.05 -8.72 -17.93
C GLY A 101 -16.09 -7.23 -17.56
N VAL A 102 -14.99 -6.67 -17.02
CA VAL A 102 -14.93 -5.28 -16.54
C VAL A 102 -15.06 -4.30 -17.72
N LYS A 103 -15.93 -3.30 -17.55
CA LYS A 103 -16.23 -2.31 -18.60
C LYS A 103 -15.29 -1.11 -18.60
N ASN A 104 -14.74 -0.76 -17.44
CA ASN A 104 -13.85 0.39 -17.29
C ASN A 104 -12.44 0.03 -17.77
N ASN A 105 -12.02 0.55 -18.92
CA ASN A 105 -10.69 0.29 -19.46
C ASN A 105 -9.57 0.84 -18.55
N TRP A 106 -9.83 1.91 -17.80
CA TRP A 106 -8.85 2.48 -16.88
C TRP A 106 -8.57 1.56 -15.69
N GLU A 107 -9.49 0.66 -15.35
CA GLU A 107 -9.25 -0.39 -14.36
C GLU A 107 -8.25 -1.42 -14.88
N HIS A 108 -8.31 -1.77 -16.18
CA HIS A 108 -7.32 -2.62 -16.83
C HIS A 108 -5.95 -1.95 -16.90
N VAL A 109 -5.92 -0.64 -17.21
CA VAL A 109 -4.68 0.16 -17.20
C VAL A 109 -4.06 0.17 -15.80
N ALA A 110 -4.84 0.51 -14.77
CA ALA A 110 -4.35 0.54 -13.39
C ALA A 110 -3.82 -0.83 -12.94
N ALA A 111 -4.51 -1.92 -13.27
CA ALA A 111 -4.06 -3.27 -12.96
C ALA A 111 -2.71 -3.63 -13.63
N MET A 112 -2.50 -3.24 -14.90
CA MET A 112 -1.26 -3.52 -15.62
C MET A 112 -0.11 -2.58 -15.23
N ILE A 113 -0.40 -1.31 -14.92
CA ILE A 113 0.58 -0.42 -14.29
C ILE A 113 1.05 -0.99 -12.97
N TYR A 114 0.12 -1.52 -12.16
CA TYR A 114 0.45 -2.13 -10.88
C TYR A 114 1.36 -3.35 -11.07
N LEU A 115 1.01 -4.28 -11.97
CA LEU A 115 1.87 -5.42 -12.31
C LEU A 115 3.25 -4.99 -12.83
N GLY A 116 3.30 -4.05 -13.77
CA GLY A 116 4.54 -3.59 -14.39
C GLY A 116 5.47 -2.91 -13.41
N SER A 117 4.93 -2.05 -12.53
CA SER A 117 5.70 -1.37 -11.48
C SER A 117 6.16 -2.30 -10.38
N SER A 118 5.36 -3.29 -9.98
CA SER A 118 5.80 -4.33 -9.04
C SER A 118 6.91 -5.22 -9.60
N LEU A 119 6.85 -5.55 -10.90
CA LEU A 119 7.96 -6.20 -11.58
C LEU A 119 9.20 -5.30 -11.62
N GLY A 120 9.04 -4.01 -11.92
CA GLY A 120 10.13 -3.03 -11.85
C GLY A 120 10.81 -2.98 -10.48
N ALA A 121 10.01 -2.99 -9.41
CA ALA A 121 10.53 -2.96 -8.04
C ALA A 121 11.36 -4.21 -7.69
N ILE A 122 10.93 -5.41 -8.09
CA ILE A 122 11.70 -6.63 -7.79
C ILE A 122 12.97 -6.76 -8.64
N PHE A 123 12.98 -6.21 -9.86
CA PHE A 123 14.17 -6.17 -10.73
C PHE A 123 15.13 -5.02 -10.40
N ALA A 124 14.79 -4.10 -9.49
CA ALA A 124 15.67 -3.03 -9.09
C ALA A 124 16.98 -3.56 -8.48
N GLY A 125 18.12 -3.09 -8.99
CA GLY A 125 19.46 -3.42 -8.47
C GLY A 125 20.00 -2.42 -7.44
N ASP A 126 19.40 -1.23 -7.38
CA ASP A 126 19.79 -0.15 -6.48
C ASP A 126 18.60 0.47 -5.73
N LEU A 127 18.91 1.20 -4.66
CA LEU A 127 17.93 1.80 -3.76
C LEU A 127 17.07 2.89 -4.41
N PHE A 128 17.62 3.66 -5.36
CA PHE A 128 16.85 4.71 -6.04
C PHE A 128 15.87 4.11 -7.05
N THR A 129 16.33 3.18 -7.88
CA THR A 129 15.48 2.42 -8.80
C THR A 129 14.35 1.72 -8.04
N LEU A 130 14.67 1.09 -6.90
CA LEU A 130 13.67 0.48 -6.04
C LEU A 130 12.65 1.51 -5.55
N PHE A 131 13.12 2.65 -5.01
CA PHE A 131 12.25 3.72 -4.52
C PHE A 131 11.29 4.25 -5.59
N PHE A 132 11.80 4.56 -6.80
CA PHE A 132 10.96 5.04 -7.89
C PHE A 132 9.87 4.05 -8.27
N TRP A 133 10.19 2.76 -8.37
CA TRP A 133 9.20 1.74 -8.67
C TRP A 133 8.19 1.53 -7.55
N LEU A 134 8.61 1.61 -6.29
CA LEU A 134 7.71 1.54 -5.13
C LEU A 134 6.71 2.71 -5.11
N GLU A 135 7.17 3.92 -5.42
CA GLU A 135 6.30 5.10 -5.51
C GLU A 135 5.28 4.96 -6.64
N ILE A 136 5.73 4.58 -7.84
CA ILE A 136 4.83 4.35 -8.99
C ILE A 136 3.80 3.25 -8.66
N MET A 137 4.26 2.16 -8.03
CA MET A 137 3.41 1.05 -7.59
C MET A 137 2.34 1.51 -6.60
N SER A 138 2.65 2.45 -5.71
CA SER A 138 1.70 2.93 -4.69
C SER A 138 0.49 3.67 -5.29
N TRP A 139 0.61 4.27 -6.48
CA TRP A 139 -0.49 5.02 -7.08
C TRP A 139 -1.51 4.16 -7.81
N ALA A 140 -1.10 3.00 -8.34
CA ALA A 140 -1.98 2.16 -9.15
C ALA A 140 -3.21 1.64 -8.36
N PRO A 141 -3.08 1.16 -7.12
CA PRO A 141 -4.22 0.71 -6.30
C PRO A 141 -5.20 1.82 -5.94
N VAL A 142 -4.75 3.07 -5.85
CA VAL A 142 -5.62 4.24 -5.57
C VAL A 142 -6.75 4.32 -6.59
N PHE A 143 -6.40 4.16 -7.87
CA PHE A 143 -7.35 4.14 -8.96
C PHE A 143 -8.29 2.94 -8.87
N LEU A 144 -7.78 1.75 -8.55
CA LEU A 144 -8.59 0.54 -8.36
C LEU A 144 -9.63 0.69 -7.23
N ILE A 145 -9.28 1.43 -6.17
CA ILE A 145 -10.22 1.77 -5.09
C ILE A 145 -11.23 2.82 -5.58
N TRP A 146 -10.77 3.91 -6.20
CA TRP A 146 -11.65 4.98 -6.70
C TRP A 146 -12.67 4.52 -7.74
N PHE A 147 -12.31 3.57 -8.61
CA PHE A 147 -13.23 3.02 -9.60
C PHE A 147 -14.44 2.30 -8.99
N ARG A 148 -14.44 2.02 -7.68
CA ARG A 148 -15.64 1.55 -6.97
C ARG A 148 -16.75 2.61 -6.98
N GLY A 149 -16.42 3.90 -7.00
CA GLY A 149 -17.38 5.00 -7.09
C GLY A 149 -18.23 5.25 -5.84
N THR A 150 -17.84 4.75 -4.68
CA THR A 150 -18.56 4.99 -3.41
C THR A 150 -17.82 6.00 -2.52
N ARG A 151 -18.55 6.73 -1.66
CA ARG A 151 -17.93 7.64 -0.67
C ARG A 151 -16.97 6.91 0.28
N LYS A 152 -17.30 5.66 0.66
CA LYS A 152 -16.45 4.82 1.50
C LYS A 152 -15.12 4.49 0.80
N ALA A 153 -15.17 4.09 -0.46
CA ALA A 153 -13.97 3.81 -1.26
C ALA A 153 -13.11 5.06 -1.44
N MET A 154 -13.71 6.23 -1.70
CA MET A 154 -12.97 7.50 -1.79
C MET A 154 -12.18 7.80 -0.51
N GLY A 155 -12.82 7.68 0.65
CA GLY A 155 -12.15 7.87 1.93
C GLY A 155 -11.07 6.83 2.23
N ALA A 156 -11.31 5.56 1.85
CA ALA A 156 -10.32 4.49 2.00
C ALA A 156 -9.09 4.72 1.11
N ALA A 157 -9.27 5.16 -0.14
CA ALA A 157 -8.19 5.48 -1.05
C ALA A 157 -7.30 6.63 -0.56
N ILE A 158 -7.87 7.68 0.04
CA ILE A 158 -7.08 8.76 0.64
C ILE A 158 -6.21 8.21 1.78
N ARG A 159 -6.79 7.39 2.67
CA ARG A 159 -6.02 6.78 3.76
C ARG A 159 -4.94 5.84 3.24
N TYR A 160 -5.23 5.08 2.19
CA TYR A 160 -4.25 4.23 1.51
C TYR A 160 -3.02 5.04 1.06
N VAL A 161 -3.24 6.13 0.30
CA VAL A 161 -2.17 7.01 -0.20
C VAL A 161 -1.38 7.61 0.95
N LEU A 162 -2.03 8.09 2.01
CA LEU A 162 -1.33 8.70 3.14
C LEU A 162 -0.36 7.72 3.81
N TRP A 163 -0.78 6.46 4.00
CA TRP A 163 0.10 5.42 4.57
C TRP A 163 1.30 5.11 3.66
N HIS A 164 1.05 4.99 2.35
CA HIS A 164 2.11 4.60 1.40
C HIS A 164 3.05 5.76 1.11
N HIS A 165 2.57 6.99 1.07
CA HIS A 165 3.41 8.17 0.93
C HIS A 165 4.25 8.42 2.18
N PHE A 166 3.70 8.17 3.38
CA PHE A 166 4.48 8.20 4.61
C PHE A 166 5.58 7.13 4.61
N SER A 167 5.25 5.90 4.20
CA SER A 167 6.25 4.83 3.99
C SER A 167 7.34 5.25 3.00
N GLY A 168 6.94 5.79 1.85
CA GLY A 168 7.83 6.32 0.82
C GLY A 168 8.78 7.39 1.33
N ALA A 169 8.26 8.36 2.09
CA ALA A 169 9.07 9.39 2.73
C ALA A 169 10.08 8.80 3.73
N CYS A 170 9.69 7.79 4.53
CA CYS A 170 10.62 7.09 5.41
C CYS A 170 11.71 6.35 4.63
N ILE A 171 11.35 5.64 3.54
CA ILE A 171 12.33 4.94 2.69
C ILE A 171 13.30 5.95 2.10
N LEU A 172 12.81 7.03 1.48
CA LEU A 172 13.66 8.04 0.85
C LEU A 172 14.58 8.71 1.86
N ALA A 173 14.06 9.11 3.03
CA ALA A 173 14.87 9.70 4.09
C ALA A 173 15.98 8.73 4.54
N GLY A 174 15.65 7.45 4.68
CA GLY A 174 16.63 6.43 5.03
C GLY A 174 17.69 6.19 3.96
N VAL A 175 17.31 6.18 2.68
CA VAL A 175 18.22 6.09 1.53
C VAL A 175 19.17 7.29 1.50
N VAL A 176 18.67 8.50 1.69
CA VAL A 176 19.50 9.73 1.70
C VAL A 176 20.52 9.70 2.86
N ILE A 177 20.12 9.26 4.05
CA ILE A 177 21.03 9.12 5.19
C ILE A 177 22.09 8.04 4.93
N HIS A 178 21.69 6.89 4.38
CA HIS A 178 22.61 5.82 4.00
C HIS A 178 23.63 6.29 2.96
N LEU A 179 23.17 7.03 1.96
CA LEU A 179 24.00 7.59 0.91
C LEU A 179 25.02 8.58 1.47
N TYR A 180 24.58 9.45 2.38
CA TYR A 180 25.47 10.42 3.03
C TYR A 180 26.60 9.77 3.83
N HIS A 181 26.34 8.63 4.49
CA HIS A 181 27.35 7.92 5.29
C HIS A 181 28.26 6.98 4.48
N THR A 182 27.73 6.33 3.44
CA THR A 182 28.44 5.24 2.75
C THR A 182 28.86 5.59 1.33
N GLY A 183 28.22 6.58 0.70
CA GLY A 183 28.37 6.87 -0.73
C GLY A 183 27.81 5.78 -1.66
N SER A 184 27.10 4.78 -1.13
CA SER A 184 26.56 3.65 -1.90
C SER A 184 25.04 3.74 -2.07
N ILE A 185 24.57 3.28 -3.23
CA ILE A 185 23.14 3.06 -3.53
C ILE A 185 22.82 1.58 -3.72
N GLU A 186 23.76 0.68 -3.44
CA GLU A 186 23.58 -0.74 -3.71
C GLU A 186 22.47 -1.36 -2.86
N LEU A 187 21.63 -2.19 -3.48
CA LEU A 187 20.62 -2.95 -2.77
C LEU A 187 21.24 -4.22 -2.17
N THR A 188 21.77 -4.10 -0.95
CA THR A 188 22.39 -5.21 -0.21
C THR A 188 21.70 -5.47 1.13
N ARG A 189 22.22 -6.44 1.89
CA ARG A 189 21.87 -6.62 3.30
C ARG A 189 22.28 -5.35 4.07
N LEU A 190 21.33 -4.75 4.77
CA LEU A 190 21.51 -3.55 5.57
C LEU A 190 21.61 -3.92 7.05
N PRO A 191 22.43 -3.18 7.83
CA PRO A 191 22.53 -3.42 9.26
C PRO A 191 21.27 -2.92 9.98
N TRP A 192 21.00 -3.50 11.16
CA TRP A 192 19.91 -3.10 12.04
C TRP A 192 20.44 -3.03 13.48
N GLY A 193 19.96 -2.04 14.23
CA GLY A 193 20.37 -1.81 15.60
C GLY A 193 19.70 -0.60 16.24
N TRP A 194 20.06 -0.34 17.48
CA TRP A 194 19.61 0.80 18.27
C TRP A 194 20.72 1.86 18.29
N GLY A 195 20.36 3.12 18.04
CA GLY A 195 21.33 4.22 17.97
C GLY A 195 21.03 5.19 16.83
N GLY A 196 21.68 6.36 16.85
CA GLY A 196 21.52 7.39 15.80
C GLY A 196 22.15 6.98 14.47
N GLU A 197 23.19 6.17 14.51
CA GLU A 197 23.88 5.59 13.37
C GLU A 197 23.01 4.64 12.55
N TYR A 198 22.00 4.03 13.19
CA TYR A 198 21.04 3.14 12.54
C TYR A 198 19.78 3.85 12.05
N LEU A 199 19.68 5.18 12.24
CA LEU A 199 18.47 5.93 11.92
C LEU A 199 18.04 5.74 10.46
N GLY A 200 18.98 5.82 9.51
CA GLY A 200 18.68 5.62 8.09
C GLY A 200 18.11 4.23 7.79
N TYR A 201 18.75 3.18 8.31
CA TYR A 201 18.30 1.80 8.13
C TYR A 201 16.95 1.53 8.80
N ASN A 202 16.73 2.08 10.00
CA ASN A 202 15.47 1.94 10.73
C ASN A 202 14.31 2.66 10.02
N LEU A 203 14.57 3.79 9.35
CA LEU A 203 13.57 4.47 8.53
C LEU A 203 13.20 3.65 7.28
N MET A 204 14.19 3.03 6.61
CA MET A 204 13.93 2.12 5.49
C MET A 204 13.13 0.88 5.95
N LEU A 205 13.54 0.27 7.07
CA LEU A 205 12.83 -0.86 7.68
C LEU A 205 11.39 -0.49 8.02
N LEU A 206 11.17 0.67 8.64
CA LEU A 206 9.82 1.17 8.95
C LEU A 206 8.96 1.31 7.70
N GLY A 207 9.51 1.88 6.64
CA GLY A 207 8.80 1.99 5.35
C GLY A 207 8.40 0.63 4.78
N PHE A 208 9.31 -0.35 4.78
CA PHE A 208 8.99 -1.70 4.33
C PHE A 208 7.98 -2.42 5.23
N ILE A 209 8.05 -2.26 6.56
CA ILE A 209 7.08 -2.80 7.53
C ILE A 209 5.67 -2.21 7.30
N ILE A 210 5.57 -0.91 6.98
CA ILE A 210 4.28 -0.28 6.64
C ILE A 210 3.72 -0.89 5.36
N ASN A 211 4.53 -1.03 4.30
CA ASN A 211 4.09 -1.60 3.02
C ASN A 211 3.80 -3.10 3.09
N SER A 212 4.44 -3.85 4.00
CA SER A 212 4.09 -5.24 4.28
C SER A 212 2.86 -5.37 5.17
N ALA A 213 2.21 -4.27 5.56
CA ALA A 213 1.08 -4.30 6.49
C ALA A 213 1.44 -5.06 7.78
N THR A 214 2.61 -4.78 8.36
CA THR A 214 3.04 -5.44 9.58
C THR A 214 2.48 -4.76 10.82
N THR A 215 2.02 -5.53 11.82
CA THR A 215 1.45 -4.98 13.06
C THR A 215 2.44 -4.05 13.77
N PRO A 216 2.04 -2.84 14.19
CA PRO A 216 0.67 -2.29 14.29
C PRO A 216 0.15 -1.53 13.06
N PHE A 217 0.88 -1.49 11.95
CA PHE A 217 0.57 -0.68 10.75
C PHE A 217 -0.29 -1.41 9.70
N HIS A 218 -0.95 -2.51 10.05
CA HIS A 218 -1.66 -3.36 9.08
C HIS A 218 -3.05 -2.84 8.66
N SER A 219 -3.62 -1.92 9.43
CA SER A 219 -5.03 -1.53 9.34
C SER A 219 -5.43 -0.85 8.03
N TRP A 220 -4.47 -0.30 7.27
CA TRP A 220 -4.76 0.21 5.93
C TRP A 220 -5.21 -0.90 4.97
N LEU A 221 -4.75 -2.14 5.16
CA LEU A 221 -5.05 -3.26 4.27
C LEU A 221 -6.49 -3.73 4.42
N SER A 222 -6.95 -3.88 5.67
CA SER A 222 -8.33 -4.26 6.00
C SER A 222 -9.35 -3.20 5.55
N ASP A 223 -8.99 -1.93 5.69
CA ASP A 223 -9.80 -0.77 5.32
C ASP A 223 -9.94 -0.55 3.80
N THR A 224 -8.94 -0.95 3.00
CA THR A 224 -8.88 -0.59 1.57
C THR A 224 -9.29 -1.71 0.63
N TYR A 225 -8.86 -2.95 0.89
CA TYR A 225 -9.06 -4.06 -0.05
C TYR A 225 -10.54 -4.44 -0.14
N SER A 226 -11.27 -4.31 0.97
CA SER A 226 -12.71 -4.58 1.06
C SER A 226 -13.56 -3.52 0.32
N GLU A 227 -13.01 -2.32 0.11
CA GLU A 227 -13.70 -1.18 -0.52
C GLU A 227 -13.35 -1.00 -2.00
N ALA A 228 -12.34 -1.70 -2.53
CA ALA A 228 -12.02 -1.67 -3.97
C ALA A 228 -13.06 -2.39 -4.84
N THR A 229 -12.96 -2.24 -6.17
CA THR A 229 -13.76 -3.05 -7.11
C THR A 229 -13.49 -4.55 -6.90
N PRO A 230 -14.43 -5.47 -7.25
CA PRO A 230 -14.23 -6.90 -7.05
C PRO A 230 -12.97 -7.43 -7.74
N SER A 231 -12.70 -6.97 -8.96
CA SER A 231 -11.46 -7.23 -9.72
C SER A 231 -10.26 -6.52 -9.11
N GLY A 232 -10.38 -5.22 -8.81
CA GLY A 232 -9.30 -4.40 -8.26
C GLY A 232 -8.71 -4.97 -6.97
N SER A 233 -9.56 -5.44 -6.04
CA SER A 233 -9.09 -6.04 -4.79
C SER A 233 -8.22 -7.28 -5.01
N ILE A 234 -8.44 -8.04 -6.09
CA ILE A 234 -7.66 -9.24 -6.38
C ILE A 234 -6.22 -8.86 -6.76
N TYR A 235 -6.02 -7.84 -7.61
CA TYR A 235 -4.67 -7.36 -7.93
C TYR A 235 -3.95 -6.82 -6.69
N MET A 236 -4.66 -6.10 -5.82
CA MET A 236 -4.12 -5.61 -4.54
C MET A 236 -3.62 -6.74 -3.63
N THR A 237 -4.18 -7.94 -3.74
CA THR A 237 -3.74 -9.07 -2.94
C THR A 237 -2.35 -9.62 -3.27
N ALA A 238 -1.84 -9.33 -4.48
CA ALA A 238 -0.69 -10.03 -5.04
C ALA A 238 0.62 -9.24 -4.96
N PHE A 239 0.55 -7.91 -4.99
CA PHE A 239 1.71 -7.11 -5.38
C PHE A 239 2.34 -6.33 -4.24
N THR A 240 1.71 -5.26 -3.72
CA THR A 240 2.35 -4.31 -2.77
C THR A 240 2.96 -5.02 -1.57
N THR A 241 2.18 -5.83 -0.86
CA THR A 241 2.67 -6.51 0.36
C THR A 241 3.74 -7.54 0.04
N LYS A 242 3.69 -8.18 -1.13
CA LYS A 242 4.68 -9.19 -1.54
C LYS A 242 5.98 -8.55 -2.02
N THR A 243 5.89 -7.37 -2.64
CA THR A 243 7.05 -6.57 -3.00
C THR A 243 7.74 -6.07 -1.73
N ALA A 244 6.97 -5.67 -0.71
CA ALA A 244 7.55 -5.31 0.60
C ALA A 244 8.24 -6.49 1.29
N ILE A 245 7.65 -7.70 1.27
CA ILE A 245 8.31 -8.92 1.76
C ILE A 245 9.60 -9.21 0.98
N TYR A 246 9.59 -9.06 -0.35
CA TYR A 246 10.79 -9.18 -1.17
C TYR A 246 11.89 -8.22 -0.71
N CYS A 247 11.56 -6.95 -0.46
CA CYS A 247 12.50 -5.97 0.08
C CYS A 247 13.04 -6.39 1.46
N LEU A 248 12.17 -6.82 2.38
CA LEU A 248 12.58 -7.27 3.71
C LEU A 248 13.55 -8.46 3.65
N ILE A 249 13.30 -9.43 2.75
CA ILE A 249 14.21 -10.57 2.55
C ILE A 249 15.59 -10.10 2.04
N ARG A 250 15.63 -9.11 1.14
CA ARG A 250 16.89 -8.57 0.60
C ARG A 250 17.69 -7.81 1.66
N THR A 251 17.02 -6.90 2.36
CA THR A 251 17.71 -5.88 3.14
C THR A 251 17.81 -6.21 4.62
N PHE A 252 16.80 -6.88 5.20
CA PHE A 252 16.72 -7.12 6.65
C PHE A 252 16.53 -8.61 7.05
N PRO A 253 17.23 -9.59 6.43
CA PRO A 253 17.17 -10.98 6.88
C PRO A 253 17.84 -11.14 8.26
N GLY A 254 17.18 -11.88 9.16
CA GLY A 254 17.67 -12.19 10.50
C GLY A 254 17.44 -11.09 11.54
N VAL A 255 16.59 -10.10 11.26
CA VAL A 255 16.25 -9.06 12.24
C VAL A 255 15.23 -9.59 13.24
N GLU A 256 15.65 -9.76 14.50
CA GLU A 256 14.83 -10.35 15.56
C GLU A 256 13.49 -9.63 15.77
N LEU A 257 13.48 -8.30 15.59
CA LEU A 257 12.25 -7.50 15.66
C LEU A 257 11.18 -8.02 14.67
N LEU A 258 11.58 -8.38 13.44
CA LEU A 258 10.64 -8.93 12.44
C LEU A 258 10.11 -10.30 12.87
N MET A 259 10.93 -11.13 13.52
CA MET A 259 10.51 -12.45 14.01
C MET A 259 9.32 -12.31 14.97
N TRP A 260 9.47 -11.44 15.97
CA TRP A 260 8.43 -11.18 16.97
C TRP A 260 7.20 -10.48 16.38
N LEU A 261 7.40 -9.42 15.58
CA LEU A 261 6.30 -8.70 14.94
C LEU A 261 5.47 -9.62 14.04
N GLY A 262 6.13 -10.47 13.25
CA GLY A 262 5.48 -11.43 12.36
C GLY A 262 4.68 -12.49 13.10
N ALA A 263 5.24 -13.10 14.15
CA ALA A 263 4.56 -14.14 14.93
C ALA A 263 3.34 -13.57 15.68
N ILE A 264 3.48 -12.39 16.29
CA ILE A 264 2.37 -11.71 16.97
C ILE A 264 1.28 -11.34 15.95
N GLN A 265 1.67 -10.81 14.79
CA GLN A 265 0.74 -10.48 13.71
C GLN A 265 -0.05 -11.69 13.21
N ALA A 266 0.61 -12.85 13.07
CA ALA A 266 -0.03 -14.08 12.60
C ALA A 266 -1.22 -14.45 13.47
N VAL A 267 -1.12 -14.26 14.79
CA VAL A 267 -2.19 -14.55 15.77
C VAL A 267 -3.17 -13.39 15.92
N PHE A 268 -2.67 -12.16 16.03
CA PHE A 268 -3.49 -10.97 16.28
C PHE A 268 -4.59 -10.79 15.23
N ALA A 269 -4.25 -10.97 13.95
CA ALA A 269 -5.20 -10.80 12.85
C ALA A 269 -6.34 -11.85 12.87
N LEU A 270 -6.15 -12.99 13.53
CA LEU A 270 -7.18 -14.04 13.63
C LEU A 270 -8.34 -13.60 14.50
N PHE A 271 -8.04 -12.92 15.62
CA PHE A 271 -9.08 -12.39 16.51
C PHE A 271 -9.96 -11.38 15.77
N LEU A 272 -9.34 -10.50 14.97
CA LEU A 272 -10.06 -9.55 14.14
C LEU A 272 -10.90 -10.24 13.05
N ALA A 273 -10.36 -11.28 12.39
CA ALA A 273 -11.08 -12.06 11.39
C ALA A 273 -12.32 -12.79 11.97
N VAL A 274 -12.22 -13.31 13.21
CA VAL A 274 -13.34 -13.98 13.89
C VAL A 274 -14.44 -13.01 14.30
N LEU A 275 -14.13 -11.74 14.55
CA LEU A 275 -15.14 -10.72 14.85
C LEU A 275 -15.79 -10.13 13.60
N GLU A 276 -15.15 -10.25 12.44
CA GLU A 276 -15.56 -9.57 11.22
C GLU A 276 -16.85 -10.14 10.60
N ASN A 277 -17.68 -9.25 10.06
CA ASN A 277 -19.00 -9.58 9.48
C ASN A 277 -19.03 -9.43 7.95
N ASP A 278 -18.02 -8.86 7.33
CA ASP A 278 -17.89 -8.78 5.88
C ASP A 278 -16.89 -9.82 5.36
N GLY A 279 -17.28 -10.60 4.35
CA GLY A 279 -16.44 -11.66 3.79
C GLY A 279 -15.15 -11.15 3.16
N ARG A 280 -15.17 -10.01 2.47
CA ARG A 280 -13.97 -9.44 1.83
C ARG A 280 -13.04 -8.85 2.89
N ARG A 281 -13.59 -8.23 3.94
CA ARG A 281 -12.80 -7.69 5.05
C ARG A 281 -12.21 -8.80 5.92
N LEU A 282 -12.95 -9.90 6.13
CA LEU A 282 -12.39 -11.12 6.74
C LEU A 282 -11.22 -11.63 5.90
N CYS A 283 -11.37 -11.64 4.57
CA CYS A 283 -10.27 -12.02 3.70
C CYS A 283 -9.04 -11.12 3.89
N SER A 284 -9.24 -9.81 4.08
CA SER A 284 -8.12 -8.90 4.35
C SER A 284 -7.37 -9.26 5.64
N TYR A 285 -8.07 -9.65 6.70
CA TYR A 285 -7.41 -10.06 7.96
C TYR A 285 -6.64 -11.36 7.83
N HIS A 286 -7.11 -12.32 7.01
CA HIS A 286 -6.29 -13.50 6.77
C HIS A 286 -5.01 -13.17 5.98
N ILE A 287 -5.03 -12.16 5.09
CA ILE A 287 -3.82 -11.69 4.41
C ILE A 287 -2.82 -11.19 5.45
N ILE A 288 -3.29 -10.37 6.39
CA ILE A 288 -2.45 -9.84 7.48
C ILE A 288 -1.87 -11.00 8.29
N SER A 289 -2.66 -12.02 8.64
CA SER A 289 -2.16 -13.21 9.34
C SER A 289 -1.08 -13.95 8.54
N GLN A 290 -1.29 -14.23 7.25
CA GLN A 290 -0.32 -14.96 6.42
C GLN A 290 0.95 -14.15 6.14
N ILE A 291 0.85 -12.82 6.04
CA ILE A 291 2.05 -11.98 5.98
C ILE A 291 2.86 -12.09 7.27
N GLY A 292 2.21 -12.28 8.42
CA GLY A 292 2.89 -12.55 9.69
C GLY A 292 3.88 -13.72 9.61
N TYR A 293 3.51 -14.83 8.95
CA TYR A 293 4.43 -15.95 8.71
C TYR A 293 5.61 -15.55 7.85
N MET A 294 5.39 -14.75 6.79
CA MET A 294 6.48 -14.30 5.91
C MET A 294 7.46 -13.43 6.67
N VAL A 295 6.96 -12.44 7.42
CA VAL A 295 7.76 -11.51 8.23
C VAL A 295 8.52 -12.26 9.33
N ALA A 296 7.87 -13.22 9.99
CA ALA A 296 8.52 -14.08 10.97
C ALA A 296 9.67 -14.88 10.34
N GLY A 297 9.44 -15.46 9.15
CA GLY A 297 10.48 -16.16 8.39
C GLY A 297 11.67 -15.27 8.01
N VAL A 298 11.43 -14.03 7.60
CA VAL A 298 12.50 -13.04 7.37
C VAL A 298 13.29 -12.78 8.65
N GLY A 299 12.61 -12.61 9.78
CA GLY A 299 13.24 -12.36 11.07
C GLY A 299 14.06 -13.51 11.62
N ILE A 300 13.65 -14.77 11.37
CA ILE A 300 14.42 -15.97 11.73
C ILE A 300 15.73 -16.01 10.93
N GLY A 301 15.68 -15.67 9.63
CA GLY A 301 16.88 -15.44 8.81
C GLY A 301 17.72 -16.67 8.47
N THR A 302 17.33 -17.88 8.86
CA THR A 302 17.96 -19.13 8.41
C THR A 302 17.60 -19.41 6.96
N GLU A 303 18.42 -20.19 6.24
CA GLU A 303 18.16 -20.53 4.83
C GLU A 303 16.78 -21.17 4.63
N MET A 304 16.39 -22.08 5.54
CA MET A 304 15.06 -22.69 5.54
C MET A 304 13.95 -21.65 5.78
N ALA A 305 14.14 -20.70 6.70
CA ALA A 305 13.14 -19.67 6.98
C ALA A 305 12.96 -18.70 5.80
N ILE A 306 14.05 -18.33 5.13
CA ILE A 306 13.99 -17.48 3.93
C ILE A 306 13.31 -18.22 2.77
N ASN A 307 13.66 -19.49 2.54
CA ASN A 307 12.94 -20.34 1.59
C ASN A 307 11.46 -20.49 1.95
N GLY A 308 11.13 -20.60 3.23
CA GLY A 308 9.76 -20.62 3.75
C GLY A 308 9.02 -19.32 3.45
N ALA A 309 9.61 -18.17 3.71
CA ALA A 309 9.01 -16.86 3.43
C ALA A 309 8.77 -16.65 1.92
N ILE A 310 9.72 -17.02 1.06
CA ILE A 310 9.62 -16.90 -0.40
C ILE A 310 8.55 -17.84 -0.95
N SER A 311 8.62 -19.13 -0.59
CA SER A 311 7.65 -20.13 -1.04
C SER A 311 6.24 -19.80 -0.55
N HIS A 312 6.11 -19.28 0.67
CA HIS A 312 4.82 -18.88 1.22
C HIS A 312 4.29 -17.63 0.53
N ALA A 313 5.13 -16.65 0.20
CA ALA A 313 4.74 -15.50 -0.60
C ALA A 313 4.16 -15.93 -1.96
N LEU A 314 4.80 -16.89 -2.63
CA LEU A 314 4.34 -17.45 -3.91
C LEU A 314 3.00 -18.16 -3.75
N CYS A 315 2.91 -19.16 -2.87
CA CYS A 315 1.69 -19.94 -2.67
C CYS A 315 0.52 -19.02 -2.27
N HIS A 316 0.81 -18.04 -1.42
CA HIS A 316 -0.16 -17.06 -0.96
C HIS A 316 -0.75 -16.23 -2.09
N ILE A 317 0.03 -15.79 -3.07
CA ILE A 317 -0.54 -15.05 -4.21
C ILE A 317 -1.62 -15.88 -4.92
N ILE A 318 -1.40 -17.19 -5.08
CA ILE A 318 -2.32 -18.10 -5.78
C ILE A 318 -3.62 -18.27 -4.99
N TYR A 319 -3.53 -18.78 -3.75
CA TYR A 319 -4.74 -19.11 -3.00
C TYR A 319 -5.48 -17.87 -2.51
N ASN A 320 -4.79 -16.77 -2.24
CA ASN A 320 -5.43 -15.53 -1.81
C ASN A 320 -6.22 -14.89 -2.95
N ALA A 321 -5.65 -14.89 -4.17
CA ALA A 321 -6.39 -14.46 -5.34
C ALA A 321 -7.65 -15.32 -5.53
N LEU A 322 -7.56 -16.64 -5.37
CA LEU A 322 -8.69 -17.56 -5.44
C LEU A 322 -9.77 -17.28 -4.38
N LEU A 323 -9.37 -17.01 -3.13
CA LEU A 323 -10.28 -16.65 -2.02
C LEU A 323 -11.01 -15.33 -2.29
N TYR A 324 -10.28 -14.29 -2.73
CA TYR A 324 -10.89 -13.01 -3.11
C TYR A 324 -11.76 -13.11 -4.37
N MET A 325 -11.41 -13.96 -5.34
CA MET A 325 -12.28 -14.28 -6.46
C MET A 325 -13.58 -14.95 -5.99
N GLY A 326 -13.50 -15.87 -5.02
CA GLY A 326 -14.68 -16.53 -4.44
C GLY A 326 -15.61 -15.54 -3.73
N ALA A 327 -15.06 -14.71 -2.83
CA ALA A 327 -15.83 -13.66 -2.15
C ALA A 327 -16.34 -12.60 -3.13
N GLY A 328 -15.54 -12.25 -4.13
CA GLY A 328 -15.88 -11.32 -5.20
C GLY A 328 -17.01 -11.81 -6.11
N CYS A 329 -17.05 -13.11 -6.42
CA CYS A 329 -18.15 -13.75 -7.16
C CYS A 329 -19.48 -13.55 -6.43
N VAL A 330 -19.53 -13.77 -5.12
CA VAL A 330 -20.74 -13.55 -4.32
C VAL A 330 -21.13 -12.07 -4.35
N LEU A 331 -20.19 -11.14 -4.19
CA LEU A 331 -20.48 -9.71 -4.28
C LEU A 331 -21.04 -9.31 -5.67
N VAL A 332 -20.49 -9.85 -6.75
CA VAL A 332 -20.92 -9.55 -8.14
C VAL A 332 -22.31 -10.10 -8.43
N VAL A 333 -22.61 -11.32 -7.97
CA VAL A 333 -23.89 -12.00 -8.26
C VAL A 333 -25.00 -11.55 -7.31
N VAL A 334 -24.71 -11.47 -6.01
CA VAL A 334 -25.71 -11.21 -4.95
C VAL A 334 -25.83 -9.71 -4.62
N GLY A 335 -24.73 -8.96 -4.77
CA GLY A 335 -24.65 -7.52 -4.47
C GLY A 335 -24.24 -7.18 -3.04
N THR A 336 -24.05 -8.16 -2.16
CA THR A 336 -23.56 -7.97 -0.78
C THR A 336 -22.60 -9.11 -0.41
N ALA A 337 -21.65 -8.81 0.48
CA ALA A 337 -20.69 -9.77 1.04
C ALA A 337 -20.82 -9.86 2.57
N LYS A 338 -21.89 -9.31 3.16
CA LYS A 338 -22.08 -9.29 4.61
C LYS A 338 -22.74 -10.57 5.11
N PHE A 339 -22.14 -11.21 6.10
CA PHE A 339 -22.58 -12.50 6.63
C PHE A 339 -24.02 -12.48 7.18
N HIS A 340 -24.42 -11.44 7.93
CA HIS A 340 -25.80 -11.35 8.44
C HIS A 340 -26.89 -11.23 7.35
N GLU A 341 -26.52 -10.82 6.13
CA GLU A 341 -27.44 -10.69 4.99
C GLU A 341 -27.43 -11.97 4.11
N LEU A 342 -26.51 -12.91 4.35
CA LEU A 342 -26.28 -14.08 3.50
C LEU A 342 -26.84 -15.40 4.11
N GLY A 343 -26.57 -16.51 3.41
CA GLY A 343 -26.95 -17.87 3.77
C GLY A 343 -27.59 -18.65 2.62
N GLY A 344 -27.43 -19.98 2.62
CA GLY A 344 -28.08 -20.88 1.65
C GLY A 344 -27.65 -20.76 0.19
N LEU A 345 -26.52 -20.10 -0.13
CA LEU A 345 -26.08 -19.89 -1.52
C LEU A 345 -25.52 -21.16 -2.20
N TYR A 346 -25.21 -22.22 -1.46
CA TYR A 346 -24.61 -23.44 -2.01
C TYR A 346 -25.40 -24.02 -3.20
N LYS A 347 -26.74 -24.03 -3.13
CA LYS A 347 -27.61 -24.55 -4.19
C LYS A 347 -27.54 -23.75 -5.50
N TYR A 348 -27.19 -22.46 -5.42
CA TYR A 348 -27.24 -21.52 -6.55
C TYR A 348 -25.86 -21.21 -7.13
N MET A 349 -24.81 -21.40 -6.35
CA MET A 349 -23.41 -21.13 -6.74
C MET A 349 -22.46 -22.26 -6.27
N PRO A 350 -22.74 -23.54 -6.57
CA PRO A 350 -21.95 -24.68 -6.06
C PRO A 350 -20.52 -24.70 -6.61
N VAL A 351 -20.31 -24.28 -7.86
CA VAL A 351 -18.98 -24.29 -8.48
C VAL A 351 -18.06 -23.26 -7.82
N SER A 352 -18.54 -22.03 -7.59
CA SER A 352 -17.73 -21.02 -6.91
C SER A 352 -17.44 -21.41 -5.46
N PHE A 353 -18.35 -22.12 -4.80
CA PHE A 353 -18.13 -22.66 -3.46
C PHE A 353 -16.96 -23.66 -3.45
N TRP A 354 -16.96 -24.68 -4.32
CA TRP A 354 -15.88 -25.66 -4.35
C TRP A 354 -14.53 -25.06 -4.75
N LEU A 355 -14.52 -24.13 -5.70
CA LEU A 355 -13.31 -23.39 -6.06
C LEU A 355 -12.80 -22.53 -4.89
N TYR A 356 -13.70 -21.88 -4.14
CA TYR A 356 -13.33 -21.19 -2.91
C TYR A 356 -12.77 -22.17 -1.86
N MET A 357 -13.39 -23.34 -1.67
CA MET A 357 -12.94 -24.33 -0.69
C MET A 357 -11.53 -24.84 -0.98
N VAL A 358 -11.13 -24.99 -2.26
CA VAL A 358 -9.75 -25.27 -2.62
C VAL A 358 -8.80 -24.20 -2.08
N GLY A 359 -9.14 -22.92 -2.25
CA GLY A 359 -8.37 -21.81 -1.66
C GLY A 359 -8.38 -21.86 -0.11
N GLY A 360 -9.52 -22.20 0.49
CA GLY A 360 -9.71 -22.33 1.94
C GLY A 360 -8.85 -23.44 2.55
N PHE A 361 -8.75 -24.60 1.90
CA PHE A 361 -7.86 -25.68 2.30
C PHE A 361 -6.39 -25.31 2.07
N SER A 362 -6.09 -24.61 0.98
CA SER A 362 -4.74 -24.13 0.69
C SER A 362 -4.22 -23.18 1.76
N ILE A 363 -4.93 -22.10 2.08
CA ILE A 363 -4.48 -21.12 3.10
C ILE A 363 -4.37 -21.76 4.49
N SER A 364 -5.23 -22.74 4.79
CA SER A 364 -5.23 -23.44 6.08
C SER A 364 -4.01 -24.36 6.26
N GLY A 365 -3.33 -24.72 5.16
CA GLY A 365 -2.25 -25.69 5.20
C GLY A 365 -2.75 -27.13 5.24
N PHE A 366 -3.85 -27.43 4.53
CA PHE A 366 -4.30 -28.81 4.38
C PHE A 366 -3.30 -29.63 3.54
N PRO A 367 -2.95 -30.87 3.93
CA PRO A 367 -2.09 -31.73 3.13
C PRO A 367 -2.60 -31.85 1.70
N LEU A 368 -1.68 -32.01 0.74
CA LEU A 368 -1.93 -32.00 -0.71
C LEU A 368 -2.22 -30.62 -1.32
N PHE A 369 -2.26 -29.55 -0.52
CA PHE A 369 -2.37 -28.18 -1.03
C PHE A 369 -1.08 -27.38 -0.80
N ASN A 370 -0.85 -26.37 -1.63
CA ASN A 370 0.41 -25.61 -1.67
C ASN A 370 0.73 -24.82 -0.37
N GLY A 371 -0.27 -24.53 0.46
CA GLY A 371 -0.04 -23.87 1.74
C GLY A 371 0.62 -24.79 2.75
N PHE A 372 0.36 -26.09 2.72
CA PHE A 372 1.06 -27.07 3.57
C PHE A 372 2.56 -27.12 3.26
N ILE A 373 2.89 -27.07 1.97
CA ILE A 373 4.27 -27.09 1.46
C ILE A 373 5.07 -25.87 1.92
N SER A 374 4.46 -24.68 1.85
CA SER A 374 5.16 -23.43 2.13
C SER A 374 5.14 -23.02 3.60
N LYS A 375 3.97 -23.12 4.25
CA LYS A 375 3.74 -22.59 5.59
C LYS A 375 4.51 -23.35 6.65
N VAL A 376 4.54 -24.68 6.53
CA VAL A 376 5.18 -25.54 7.54
C VAL A 376 6.70 -25.37 7.54
N MET A 377 7.29 -25.00 6.41
CA MET A 377 8.73 -24.70 6.33
C MET A 377 9.13 -23.56 7.27
N THR A 378 8.33 -22.50 7.38
CA THR A 378 8.59 -21.39 8.31
C THR A 378 8.37 -21.81 9.78
N ILE A 379 7.34 -22.62 10.04
CA ILE A 379 7.03 -23.11 11.40
C ILE A 379 8.17 -24.00 11.91
N GLU A 380 8.66 -24.90 11.06
CA GLU A 380 9.78 -25.78 11.39
C GLU A 380 11.08 -25.02 11.55
N ALA A 381 11.31 -23.98 10.74
CA ALA A 381 12.47 -23.12 10.95
C ALA A 381 12.47 -22.46 12.35
N ALA A 382 11.29 -22.15 12.91
CA ALA A 382 11.17 -21.64 14.28
C ALA A 382 11.44 -22.72 15.35
N GLU A 383 11.09 -23.97 15.06
CA GLU A 383 11.39 -25.13 15.92
C GLU A 383 12.89 -25.44 15.95
N LEU A 384 13.56 -25.38 14.79
CA LEU A 384 14.99 -25.64 14.64
C LEU A 384 15.87 -24.63 15.38
N ILE A 385 15.42 -23.38 15.54
CA ILE A 385 16.11 -22.38 16.38
C ILE A 385 15.73 -22.49 17.86
N HIS A 386 14.97 -23.52 18.25
CA HIS A 386 14.50 -23.78 19.61
C HIS A 386 13.69 -22.64 20.25
N ASN A 387 13.02 -21.82 19.45
CA ASN A 387 12.20 -20.71 19.94
C ASN A 387 10.73 -21.16 20.11
N ALA A 388 10.46 -21.83 21.24
CA ALA A 388 9.14 -22.38 21.54
C ALA A 388 7.99 -21.34 21.49
N PRO A 389 8.13 -20.10 22.01
CA PRO A 389 7.08 -19.09 21.87
C PRO A 389 6.69 -18.77 20.42
N ILE A 390 7.68 -18.57 19.54
CA ILE A 390 7.43 -18.26 18.12
C ILE A 390 6.77 -19.45 17.43
N TYR A 391 7.28 -20.65 17.65
CA TYR A 391 6.69 -21.88 17.14
C TYR A 391 5.22 -22.02 17.53
N LEU A 392 4.89 -21.86 18.83
CA LEU A 392 3.53 -21.98 19.34
C LEU A 392 2.58 -20.92 18.78
N LEU A 393 3.05 -19.68 18.60
CA LEU A 393 2.26 -18.61 17.99
C LEU A 393 1.94 -18.94 16.52
N LEU A 394 2.93 -19.38 15.75
CA LEU A 394 2.73 -19.73 14.34
C LEU A 394 1.85 -20.97 14.17
N GLU A 395 1.97 -21.97 15.05
CA GLU A 395 1.12 -23.17 15.02
C GLU A 395 -0.33 -22.84 15.44
N GLY A 396 -0.50 -22.08 16.51
CA GLY A 396 -1.81 -21.57 16.94
C GLY A 396 -2.48 -20.72 15.86
N ALA A 397 -1.70 -19.99 15.07
CA ALA A 397 -2.24 -19.25 13.95
C ALA A 397 -2.77 -20.13 12.80
N THR A 398 -2.28 -21.36 12.66
CA THR A 398 -2.80 -22.35 11.70
C THR A 398 -4.20 -22.82 12.09
N VAL A 399 -4.43 -23.07 13.39
CA VAL A 399 -5.77 -23.37 13.93
C VAL A 399 -6.76 -22.27 13.57
N GLY A 400 -6.41 -21.02 13.87
CA GLY A 400 -7.30 -19.88 13.61
C GLY A 400 -7.58 -19.70 12.12
N THR A 401 -6.56 -19.88 11.27
CA THR A 401 -6.71 -19.77 9.81
C THR A 401 -7.77 -20.73 9.27
N PHE A 402 -7.72 -21.99 9.71
CA PHE A 402 -8.71 -22.99 9.32
C PHE A 402 -10.10 -22.66 9.87
N LEU A 403 -10.18 -22.24 11.14
CA LEU A 403 -11.44 -21.83 11.77
C LEU A 403 -12.16 -20.72 10.99
N HIS A 404 -11.46 -19.64 10.62
CA HIS A 404 -12.14 -18.51 9.98
C HIS A 404 -12.29 -18.64 8.46
N THR A 405 -11.23 -19.01 7.73
CA THR A 405 -11.28 -19.04 6.25
C THR A 405 -11.79 -20.37 5.72
N GLY A 406 -11.44 -21.48 6.38
CA GLY A 406 -11.87 -22.82 6.01
C GLY A 406 -13.29 -23.16 6.46
N LEU A 407 -13.75 -22.60 7.58
CA LEU A 407 -15.05 -22.95 8.18
C LEU A 407 -16.03 -21.77 8.27
N LYS A 408 -15.72 -20.70 9.03
CA LYS A 408 -16.63 -19.56 9.27
C LYS A 408 -17.12 -18.89 7.99
N LEU A 409 -16.21 -18.48 7.11
CA LEU A 409 -16.56 -17.75 5.89
C LEU A 409 -17.45 -18.61 4.97
N PRO A 410 -17.06 -19.86 4.59
CA PRO A 410 -17.91 -20.67 3.73
C PRO A 410 -19.24 -21.03 4.39
N TRP A 411 -19.23 -21.23 5.72
CA TRP A 411 -20.46 -21.40 6.50
C TRP A 411 -21.40 -20.20 6.34
N ASN A 412 -20.95 -18.99 6.69
CA ASN A 412 -21.80 -17.81 6.68
C ASN A 412 -22.23 -17.37 5.27
N MET A 413 -21.41 -17.62 4.24
CA MET A 413 -21.74 -17.22 2.86
C MET A 413 -22.60 -18.26 2.14
N TRP A 414 -22.25 -19.55 2.19
CA TRP A 414 -22.90 -20.59 1.38
C TRP A 414 -23.76 -21.57 2.16
N LEU A 415 -23.40 -21.94 3.38
CA LEU A 415 -24.00 -23.08 4.10
C LEU A 415 -24.91 -22.72 5.28
N GLN A 416 -24.97 -21.44 5.68
CA GLN A 416 -25.71 -21.00 6.86
C GLN A 416 -27.16 -21.44 6.73
N GLY A 417 -27.66 -22.17 7.74
CA GLY A 417 -28.83 -23.07 7.78
C GLY A 417 -30.21 -22.53 7.42
N LYS A 418 -30.30 -21.72 6.38
CA LYS A 418 -31.51 -21.41 5.62
C LYS A 418 -31.51 -22.34 4.40
N ASP A 419 -32.61 -23.04 4.17
CA ASP A 419 -32.76 -23.89 2.98
C ASP A 419 -32.70 -23.08 1.68
N GLU A 420 -33.01 -21.79 1.77
CA GLU A 420 -32.99 -20.82 0.68
C GLU A 420 -32.38 -19.49 1.13
N PRO A 421 -31.74 -18.74 0.22
CA PRO A 421 -31.28 -17.40 0.50
C PRO A 421 -32.47 -16.46 0.80
N PRO A 422 -32.25 -15.35 1.52
CA PRO A 422 -33.28 -14.34 1.79
C PRO A 422 -34.05 -13.91 0.52
N PRO A 423 -35.37 -13.60 0.60
CA PRO A 423 -36.20 -13.35 -0.58
C PRO A 423 -35.67 -12.27 -1.53
N ASN A 424 -35.10 -11.20 -0.96
CA ASN A 424 -34.46 -10.10 -1.69
C ASN A 424 -33.22 -10.52 -2.49
N ILE A 425 -32.50 -11.55 -2.02
CA ILE A 425 -31.36 -12.15 -2.71
C ILE A 425 -31.83 -13.20 -3.70
N ARG A 426 -32.78 -14.06 -3.31
CA ARG A 426 -33.36 -15.09 -4.17
C ARG A 426 -33.90 -14.49 -5.46
N ALA A 427 -34.58 -13.34 -5.39
CA ALA A 427 -35.09 -12.64 -6.58
C ALA A 427 -34.01 -12.22 -7.60
N LYS A 428 -32.75 -12.08 -7.17
CA LYS A 428 -31.61 -11.73 -8.05
C LYS A 428 -30.92 -12.95 -8.63
N LEU A 429 -31.05 -14.10 -7.97
CA LEU A 429 -30.46 -15.36 -8.41
C LEU A 429 -31.37 -15.96 -9.48
N LYS A 430 -30.78 -16.40 -10.60
CA LYS A 430 -31.54 -17.22 -11.55
C LYS A 430 -31.66 -18.63 -10.97
N ASP A 431 -32.69 -19.36 -11.39
CA ASP A 431 -32.87 -20.79 -11.12
C ASP A 431 -31.87 -21.65 -11.94
N SER A 432 -30.60 -21.25 -11.98
CA SER A 432 -29.51 -21.96 -12.64
C SER A 432 -28.34 -22.09 -11.68
N ALA A 433 -27.72 -23.27 -11.65
CA ALA A 433 -26.51 -23.53 -10.87
C ALA A 433 -25.28 -22.72 -11.35
N PHE A 434 -25.37 -22.06 -12.52
CA PHE A 434 -24.29 -21.26 -13.13
C PHE A 434 -24.62 -19.77 -13.11
N ASN A 435 -24.91 -19.23 -11.93
CA ASN A 435 -25.13 -17.78 -11.79
C ASN A 435 -23.83 -16.96 -11.97
N THR A 436 -22.66 -17.58 -11.82
CA THR A 436 -21.35 -16.92 -11.97
C THR A 436 -20.89 -16.90 -13.43
N PRO A 437 -20.41 -15.76 -13.96
CA PRO A 437 -19.84 -15.69 -15.29
C PRO A 437 -18.68 -16.67 -15.52
N ILE A 438 -18.67 -17.34 -16.69
CA ILE A 438 -17.71 -18.41 -17.01
C ILE A 438 -16.25 -17.92 -16.95
N HIS A 439 -15.95 -16.70 -17.40
CA HIS A 439 -14.58 -16.16 -17.38
C HIS A 439 -14.03 -16.03 -15.95
N MET A 440 -14.87 -15.71 -14.96
CA MET A 440 -14.50 -15.69 -13.55
C MET A 440 -14.19 -17.10 -13.05
N LEU A 441 -15.03 -18.08 -13.41
CA LEU A 441 -14.83 -19.48 -13.05
C LEU A 441 -13.54 -20.06 -13.66
N ILE A 442 -13.22 -19.75 -14.92
CA ILE A 442 -11.98 -20.20 -15.57
C ILE A 442 -10.74 -19.71 -14.81
N GLY A 443 -10.70 -18.41 -14.48
CA GLY A 443 -9.59 -17.84 -13.70
C GLY A 443 -9.44 -18.53 -12.34
N MET A 444 -10.55 -18.78 -11.65
CA MET A 444 -10.58 -19.51 -10.38
C MET A 444 -10.13 -20.97 -10.54
N SER A 445 -10.58 -21.67 -11.58
CA SER A 445 -10.21 -23.07 -11.82
C SER A 445 -8.72 -23.26 -12.08
N ILE A 446 -8.07 -22.33 -12.80
CA ILE A 446 -6.61 -22.39 -13.02
C ILE A 446 -5.88 -22.22 -11.68
N LEU A 447 -6.26 -21.24 -10.86
CA LEU A 447 -5.64 -21.03 -9.55
C LEU A 447 -5.89 -22.21 -8.60
N ALA A 448 -7.10 -22.80 -8.63
CA ALA A 448 -7.44 -23.98 -7.85
C ALA A 448 -6.60 -25.19 -8.26
N PHE A 449 -6.42 -25.40 -9.57
CA PHE A 449 -5.51 -26.42 -10.09
C PHE A 449 -4.08 -26.18 -9.61
N LEU A 450 -3.56 -24.95 -9.69
CA LEU A 450 -2.21 -24.63 -9.21
C LEU A 450 -2.05 -24.87 -7.69
N CYS A 451 -3.08 -24.59 -6.88
CA CYS A 451 -3.06 -24.86 -5.45
C CYS A 451 -2.86 -26.35 -5.13
N ILE A 452 -3.54 -27.23 -5.87
CA ILE A 452 -3.44 -28.69 -5.70
C ILE A 452 -2.14 -29.20 -6.34
N PHE A 453 -1.84 -28.79 -7.56
CA PHE A 453 -0.68 -29.25 -8.30
C PHE A 453 0.63 -28.98 -7.56
N MET A 454 0.81 -27.77 -7.04
CA MET A 454 2.00 -27.42 -6.25
C MET A 454 2.01 -28.08 -4.86
N GLY A 455 0.84 -28.47 -4.34
CA GLY A 455 0.74 -29.23 -3.10
C GLY A 455 1.16 -30.70 -3.28
N VAL A 456 0.75 -31.32 -4.38
CA VAL A 456 1.06 -32.73 -4.70
C VAL A 456 2.48 -32.89 -5.26
N TYR A 457 2.94 -31.93 -6.07
CA TYR A 457 4.26 -31.96 -6.70
C TYR A 457 5.12 -30.75 -6.27
N PRO A 458 5.58 -30.71 -5.00
CA PRO A 458 6.30 -29.55 -4.46
C PRO A 458 7.69 -29.34 -5.07
N LYS A 459 8.25 -30.36 -5.75
CA LYS A 459 9.58 -30.29 -6.37
C LYS A 459 9.72 -29.10 -7.33
N ILE A 460 8.67 -28.79 -8.11
CA ILE A 460 8.68 -27.66 -9.04
C ILE A 460 8.87 -26.31 -8.32
N LEU A 461 8.39 -26.19 -7.09
CA LEU A 461 8.59 -25.00 -6.27
C LEU A 461 10.00 -25.00 -5.67
N TYR A 462 10.42 -26.12 -5.09
CA TYR A 462 11.70 -26.23 -4.39
C TYR A 462 12.90 -26.04 -5.31
N ASP A 463 12.85 -26.53 -6.55
CA ASP A 463 13.93 -26.39 -7.53
C ASP A 463 14.19 -24.92 -7.91
N GLN A 464 13.20 -24.04 -7.70
CA GLN A 464 13.28 -22.61 -8.01
C GLN A 464 13.75 -21.75 -6.83
N LEU A 465 13.74 -22.30 -5.60
CA LEU A 465 14.11 -21.55 -4.41
C LEU A 465 15.62 -21.22 -4.40
N PRO A 466 16.02 -20.10 -3.75
CA PRO A 466 17.41 -19.65 -3.77
C PRO A 466 18.36 -20.60 -3.04
N PHE A 467 17.93 -21.19 -1.92
CA PHE A 467 18.74 -22.12 -1.14
C PHE A 467 18.33 -23.59 -1.37
N PRO A 468 19.25 -24.55 -1.20
CA PRO A 468 18.91 -25.98 -1.23
C PRO A 468 17.80 -26.33 -0.23
N VAL A 469 16.89 -27.21 -0.64
CA VAL A 469 15.74 -27.62 0.18
C VAL A 469 15.90 -29.08 0.59
N GLU A 470 16.26 -29.32 1.84
CA GLU A 470 16.27 -30.67 2.44
C GLU A 470 14.94 -31.00 3.15
N PHE A 471 14.00 -30.07 3.12
CA PHE A 471 12.71 -30.19 3.80
C PHE A 471 11.80 -31.21 3.10
N ILE A 472 11.47 -32.29 3.81
CA ILE A 472 10.53 -33.32 3.37
C ILE A 472 9.15 -32.97 3.90
N PRO A 473 8.20 -32.46 3.09
CA PRO A 473 6.90 -31.98 3.58
C PRO A 473 6.01 -33.10 4.16
N PHE A 474 6.00 -34.28 3.55
CA PHE A 474 5.08 -35.37 3.88
C PHE A 474 5.70 -36.41 4.81
N THR A 475 5.94 -36.03 6.07
CA THR A 475 6.30 -37.00 7.12
C THR A 475 5.04 -37.48 7.84
N THR A 476 5.02 -38.75 8.28
CA THR A 476 3.86 -39.35 8.96
C THR A 476 3.44 -38.55 10.18
N THR A 477 4.41 -38.15 11.01
CA THR A 477 4.17 -37.35 12.22
C THR A 477 3.52 -36.02 11.90
N ARG A 478 4.02 -35.28 10.90
CA ARG A 478 3.50 -33.95 10.55
C ARG A 478 2.10 -34.01 9.98
N VAL A 479 1.86 -34.93 9.05
CA VAL A 479 0.53 -35.12 8.47
C VAL A 479 -0.46 -35.49 9.57
N PHE A 480 -0.09 -36.41 10.45
CA PHE A 480 -0.96 -36.81 11.57
C PHE A 480 -1.27 -35.66 12.52
N SER A 481 -0.26 -34.89 12.96
CA SER A 481 -0.44 -33.76 13.87
C SER A 481 -1.36 -32.67 13.29
N ILE A 482 -1.16 -32.30 12.01
CA ILE A 482 -1.98 -31.29 11.35
C ILE A 482 -3.42 -31.79 11.11
N MET A 483 -3.60 -33.07 10.76
CA MET A 483 -4.94 -33.68 10.66
C MET A 483 -5.67 -33.70 11.99
N GLN A 484 -4.99 -34.08 13.07
CA GLN A 484 -5.53 -34.03 14.42
C GLN A 484 -5.99 -32.60 14.76
N MET A 485 -5.14 -31.61 14.51
CA MET A 485 -5.46 -30.20 14.76
C MET A 485 -6.69 -29.73 13.99
N PHE A 486 -6.83 -30.08 12.71
CA PHE A 486 -8.02 -29.72 11.93
C PHE A 486 -9.29 -30.44 12.37
N ILE A 487 -9.20 -31.71 12.76
CA ILE A 487 -10.35 -32.44 13.32
C ILE A 487 -10.86 -31.74 14.59
N PHE A 488 -9.96 -31.40 15.53
CA PHE A 488 -10.35 -30.69 16.75
C PHE A 488 -10.89 -29.29 16.47
N THR A 489 -10.29 -28.57 15.51
CA THR A 489 -10.78 -27.25 15.09
C THR A 489 -12.18 -27.36 14.49
N PHE A 490 -12.44 -28.36 13.65
CA PHE A 490 -13.74 -28.62 13.06
C PHE A 490 -14.78 -28.96 14.12
N LEU A 491 -14.46 -29.83 15.08
CA LEU A 491 -15.34 -30.15 16.20
C LEU A 491 -15.66 -28.89 17.02
N GLY A 492 -14.65 -28.11 17.38
CA GLY A 492 -14.81 -26.85 18.12
C GLY A 492 -15.70 -25.86 17.36
N PHE A 493 -15.47 -25.68 16.06
CA PHE A 493 -16.33 -24.88 15.19
C PHE A 493 -17.77 -25.41 15.17
N TRP A 494 -17.96 -26.72 15.02
CA TRP A 494 -19.30 -27.31 14.93
C TRP A 494 -20.12 -27.04 16.20
N PHE A 495 -19.53 -27.19 17.38
CA PHE A 495 -20.20 -26.88 18.65
C PHE A 495 -20.45 -25.37 18.82
N LEU A 496 -19.51 -24.52 18.39
CA LEU A 496 -19.58 -23.07 18.58
C LEU A 496 -20.19 -22.30 17.40
N ARG A 497 -20.66 -22.98 16.34
CA ARG A 497 -21.12 -22.35 15.09
C ARG A 497 -22.19 -21.27 15.25
N ARG A 498 -22.99 -21.34 16.32
CA ARG A 498 -24.01 -20.33 16.65
C ARG A 498 -23.39 -18.99 17.06
N LEU A 499 -22.22 -19.01 17.69
CA LEU A 499 -21.50 -17.81 18.15
C LEU A 499 -20.73 -17.12 17.02
N VAL A 500 -20.43 -17.85 15.95
CA VAL A 500 -19.56 -17.41 14.84
C VAL A 500 -20.37 -16.78 13.68
N THR A 501 -21.65 -16.51 13.93
CA THR A 501 -22.51 -15.78 12.98
C THR A 501 -22.09 -14.32 12.89
N GLY A 502 -22.26 -13.71 11.71
CA GLY A 502 -21.89 -12.32 11.53
C GLY A 502 -22.86 -11.38 12.25
N TYR A 503 -22.32 -10.47 13.06
CA TYR A 503 -23.09 -9.40 13.72
C TYR A 503 -22.74 -8.05 13.09
N PRO A 504 -23.68 -7.10 12.97
CA PRO A 504 -23.42 -5.78 12.39
C PRO A 504 -22.66 -4.86 13.37
N THR A 505 -21.47 -5.28 13.79
CA THR A 505 -20.56 -4.54 14.67
C THR A 505 -19.38 -3.97 13.87
N TYR A 506 -18.78 -2.91 14.40
CA TYR A 506 -17.52 -2.37 13.88
C TYR A 506 -16.35 -3.07 14.57
N THR A 507 -15.47 -3.69 13.79
CA THR A 507 -14.20 -4.20 14.29
C THR A 507 -13.25 -3.04 14.51
N LEU A 508 -12.99 -2.68 15.77
CA LEU A 508 -11.96 -1.71 16.13
C LEU A 508 -10.58 -2.34 15.89
N ASP A 509 -9.79 -1.69 15.06
CA ASP A 509 -8.46 -2.14 14.65
C ASP A 509 -7.39 -1.21 15.25
N THR A 510 -6.11 -1.47 14.99
CA THR A 510 -5.00 -0.60 15.39
C THR A 510 -5.01 0.76 14.71
N ASP A 511 -5.98 1.04 13.83
CA ASP A 511 -6.13 2.34 13.16
C ASP A 511 -6.64 3.45 14.09
N TRP A 512 -7.25 3.14 15.23
CA TRP A 512 -7.84 4.15 16.10
C TRP A 512 -6.87 5.27 16.52
N PRO A 513 -5.65 4.99 17.03
CA PRO A 513 -4.68 6.03 17.38
C PRO A 513 -4.28 6.89 16.17
N PHE A 514 -4.06 6.25 15.01
CA PHE A 514 -3.66 6.95 13.78
C PHE A 514 -4.80 7.81 13.21
N ARG A 515 -6.05 7.35 13.28
CA ARG A 515 -7.23 8.14 12.90
C ARG A 515 -7.43 9.35 13.80
N MET A 516 -7.17 9.22 15.10
CA MET A 516 -7.21 10.35 16.04
C MET A 516 -6.10 11.36 15.74
N ALA A 517 -4.87 10.89 15.52
CA ALA A 517 -3.75 11.74 15.14
C ALA A 517 -4.01 12.48 13.81
N GLY A 518 -4.51 11.77 12.80
CA GLY A 518 -4.88 12.35 11.51
C GLY A 518 -5.96 13.43 11.62
N ARG A 519 -7.00 13.22 12.44
CA ARG A 519 -8.01 14.28 12.68
C ARG A 519 -7.43 15.51 13.34
N LYS A 520 -6.55 15.34 14.33
CA LYS A 520 -5.87 16.47 14.98
C LYS A 520 -4.95 17.21 14.02
N LEU A 521 -4.26 16.50 13.14
CA LEU A 521 -3.42 17.10 12.10
C LEU A 521 -4.25 17.90 11.09
N ILE A 522 -5.35 17.34 10.59
CA ILE A 522 -6.25 18.05 9.66
C ILE A 522 -6.80 19.30 10.34
N TRP A 523 -7.27 19.19 11.58
CA TRP A 523 -7.72 20.34 12.36
C TRP A 523 -6.62 21.40 12.51
N PHE A 524 -5.37 21.00 12.76
CA PHE A 524 -4.23 21.92 12.83
C PHE A 524 -3.96 22.62 11.48
N CYS A 525 -4.06 21.89 10.37
CA CYS A 525 -3.90 22.47 9.04
C CYS A 525 -5.04 23.44 8.68
N GLU A 526 -6.29 23.10 8.99
CA GLU A 526 -7.47 23.88 8.61
C GLU A 526 -7.71 25.11 9.48
N GLU A 527 -7.38 25.03 10.77
CA GLU A 527 -7.70 26.09 11.73
C GLU A 527 -6.50 26.99 12.05
N PRO A 528 -5.49 26.58 12.85
CA PRO A 528 -4.41 27.48 13.26
C PRO A 528 -3.48 27.84 12.11
N LEU A 529 -3.12 26.90 11.22
CA LEU A 529 -2.20 27.19 10.12
C LEU A 529 -2.81 28.16 9.10
N MET A 530 -4.05 27.91 8.66
CA MET A 530 -4.78 28.83 7.78
C MET A 530 -5.14 30.14 8.49
N GLY A 531 -5.38 30.12 9.80
CA GLY A 531 -5.53 31.34 10.62
C GLY A 531 -4.27 32.20 10.60
N PHE A 532 -3.10 31.58 10.76
CA PHE A 532 -1.81 32.24 10.68
C PHE A 532 -1.53 32.79 9.27
N ALA A 533 -1.77 31.99 8.23
CA ALA A 533 -1.62 32.43 6.84
C ALA A 533 -2.49 33.67 6.54
N ARG A 534 -3.77 33.64 6.93
CA ARG A 534 -4.68 34.80 6.78
C ARG A 534 -4.24 36.02 7.57
N LEU A 535 -3.63 35.82 8.76
CA LEU A 535 -3.08 36.91 9.55
C LEU A 535 -1.86 37.55 8.86
N MET A 536 -0.98 36.74 8.28
CA MET A 536 0.15 37.20 7.49
C MET A 536 -0.32 37.96 6.25
N ASP A 537 -1.27 37.41 5.48
CA ASP A 537 -1.85 38.10 4.32
C ASP A 537 -2.43 39.46 4.70
N ARG A 538 -3.20 39.53 5.80
CA ARG A 538 -3.74 40.81 6.28
C ARG A 538 -2.64 41.81 6.63
N LYS A 539 -1.58 41.36 7.31
CA LYS A 539 -0.46 42.23 7.70
C LYS A 539 0.32 42.73 6.49
N VAL A 540 0.54 41.88 5.49
CA VAL A 540 1.17 42.28 4.22
C VAL A 540 0.31 43.31 3.50
N MET A 541 -1.00 43.09 3.40
CA MET A 541 -1.93 44.05 2.77
C MET A 541 -1.98 45.39 3.51
N GLU A 542 -1.99 45.40 4.86
CA GLU A 542 -1.90 46.64 5.65
C GLU A 542 -0.64 47.45 5.33
N VAL A 543 0.51 46.78 5.13
CA VAL A 543 1.77 47.43 4.76
C VAL A 543 1.72 47.94 3.32
N VAL A 544 1.18 47.17 2.38
CA VAL A 544 1.01 47.59 0.99
C VAL A 544 0.08 48.80 0.90
N ASP A 545 -1.05 48.79 1.60
CA ASP A 545 -1.98 49.92 1.67
C ASP A 545 -1.31 51.15 2.27
N LEU A 546 -0.48 50.99 3.31
CA LEU A 546 0.30 52.08 3.88
C LEU A 546 1.30 52.64 2.87
N ILE A 547 1.99 51.79 2.10
CA ILE A 547 2.93 52.22 1.06
C ILE A 547 2.21 52.96 -0.07
N VAL A 548 1.08 52.42 -0.55
CA VAL A 548 0.23 53.06 -1.58
C VAL A 548 -0.33 54.39 -1.06
N TRP A 549 -0.69 54.44 0.22
CA TRP A 549 -1.15 55.66 0.88
C TRP A 549 0.00 56.66 1.06
N ILE A 550 1.24 56.25 1.29
CA ILE A 550 2.38 57.19 1.31
C ILE A 550 2.72 57.66 -0.11
N SER A 551 2.66 56.77 -1.10
CA SER A 551 3.09 57.08 -2.47
C SER A 551 2.18 58.09 -3.19
N LYS A 552 0.89 58.14 -2.84
CA LYS A 552 -0.08 59.05 -3.48
C LYS A 552 0.20 60.54 -3.19
N ASN A 553 0.78 60.85 -2.03
CA ASN A 553 1.18 62.19 -1.58
C ASN A 553 2.04 62.03 -0.31
N PRO A 554 3.37 61.95 -0.45
CA PRO A 554 4.27 61.62 0.66
C PRO A 554 4.35 62.72 1.72
N VAL A 555 4.16 63.99 1.33
CA VAL A 555 4.24 65.14 2.23
C VAL A 555 3.03 65.16 3.16
N ALA A 556 1.82 65.10 2.60
CA ALA A 556 0.59 65.06 3.39
C ALA A 556 0.52 63.79 4.25
N ALA A 557 0.98 62.66 3.74
CA ALA A 557 1.04 61.40 4.48
C ALA A 557 1.93 61.51 5.74
N PHE A 558 3.11 62.12 5.61
CA PHE A 558 4.04 62.31 6.71
C PHE A 558 3.53 63.31 7.75
N GLU A 559 2.87 64.40 7.34
CA GLU A 559 2.26 65.36 8.26
C GLU A 559 1.12 64.74 9.08
N ILE A 560 0.22 63.99 8.43
CA ILE A 560 -0.87 63.27 9.10
C ILE A 560 -0.29 62.26 10.08
N LYS A 561 0.76 61.52 9.71
CA LYS A 561 1.40 60.54 10.60
C LYS A 561 2.13 61.19 11.77
N ARG A 562 2.82 62.31 11.54
CA ARG A 562 3.47 63.12 12.58
C ARG A 562 2.44 63.62 13.59
N LYS A 563 1.30 64.14 13.12
CA LYS A 563 0.20 64.59 13.98
C LYS A 563 -0.43 63.44 14.75
N GLU A 564 -0.63 62.28 14.13
CA GLU A 564 -1.13 61.06 14.79
C GLU A 564 -0.19 60.58 15.91
N MET A 565 1.14 60.66 15.69
CA MET A 565 2.15 60.28 16.68
C MET A 565 2.24 61.29 17.84
N LEU A 566 2.21 62.60 17.52
CA LEU A 566 2.15 63.68 18.51
C LEU A 566 0.88 63.58 19.36
N LEU A 567 -0.26 63.25 18.75
CA LEU A 567 -1.53 62.99 19.43
C LEU A 567 -1.46 61.77 20.34
N SER A 568 -0.84 60.70 19.89
CA SER A 568 -0.65 59.48 20.69
C SER A 568 0.26 59.73 21.90
N GLY A 569 1.32 60.54 21.73
CA GLY A 569 2.16 61.01 22.83
C GLY A 569 1.46 61.99 23.79
N GLN A 570 0.65 62.91 23.25
CA GLN A 570 -0.15 63.84 24.06
C GLN A 570 -1.27 63.13 24.84
N ARG A 571 -1.84 62.02 24.32
CA ARG A 571 -2.82 61.18 25.05
C ARG A 571 -2.25 60.60 26.34
N LEU A 572 -0.94 60.35 26.41
CA LEU A 572 -0.26 59.89 27.63
C LEU A 572 -0.08 61.01 28.67
N LEU A 573 -0.15 62.28 28.26
CA LEU A 573 0.23 63.43 29.10
C LEU A 573 -0.91 64.44 29.39
N SER A 574 -2.07 64.34 28.72
CA SER A 574 -3.08 65.43 28.71
C SER A 574 -4.44 65.04 29.32
N ARG A 575 -5.17 66.03 29.88
CA ARG A 575 -6.54 65.89 30.42
C ARG A 575 -7.58 65.62 29.30
N PRO A 576 -8.67 64.86 29.58
CA PRO A 576 -9.57 64.28 28.58
C PRO A 576 -10.33 65.26 27.66
N GLY A 577 -10.38 66.56 27.98
CA GLY A 577 -11.13 67.55 27.18
C GLY A 577 -10.45 68.00 25.87
N SER A 578 -9.11 67.99 25.77
CA SER A 578 -8.39 68.48 24.58
C SER A 578 -8.17 67.41 23.49
N ALA A 579 -8.30 66.13 23.85
CA ALA A 579 -8.09 65.01 22.93
C ALA A 579 -9.21 64.88 21.88
N GLY A 580 -10.44 65.29 22.22
CA GLY A 580 -11.60 65.21 21.32
C GLY A 580 -11.49 66.13 20.10
N LEU A 581 -11.13 67.39 20.30
CA LEU A 581 -10.97 68.40 19.23
C LEU A 581 -9.84 68.04 18.27
N CYS A 582 -8.73 67.51 18.80
CA CYS A 582 -7.57 67.16 17.99
C CYS A 582 -7.78 65.88 17.17
N ASN A 583 -8.61 64.94 17.66
CA ASN A 583 -9.06 63.78 16.86
C ASN A 583 -9.96 64.20 15.70
N GLN A 584 -10.88 65.17 15.90
CA GLN A 584 -11.71 65.69 14.81
C GLN A 584 -10.87 66.39 13.73
N ALA A 585 -9.86 67.18 14.13
CA ALA A 585 -8.94 67.82 13.20
C ALA A 585 -8.10 66.81 12.39
N LEU A 586 -7.64 65.72 13.04
CA LEU A 586 -6.93 64.63 12.37
C LEU A 586 -7.83 63.88 11.37
N GLU A 587 -9.11 63.66 11.72
CA GLU A 587 -10.07 63.03 10.80
C GLU A 587 -10.42 63.93 9.60
N GLU A 588 -10.52 65.24 9.80
CA GLU A 588 -10.69 66.18 8.69
C GLU A 588 -9.50 66.19 7.73
N GLU A 589 -8.26 66.12 8.25
CA GLU A 589 -7.07 66.01 7.40
C GLU A 589 -6.97 64.66 6.67
N LYS A 590 -7.34 63.55 7.32
CA LYS A 590 -7.44 62.25 6.66
C LYS A 590 -8.49 62.26 5.54
N ARG A 591 -9.61 62.99 5.70
CA ARG A 591 -10.65 63.16 4.67
C ARG A 591 -10.20 64.03 3.49
N LYS A 592 -9.28 64.96 3.71
CA LYS A 592 -8.71 65.82 2.66
C LYS A 592 -7.60 65.13 1.86
N TYR A 593 -7.31 63.85 2.12
CA TYR A 593 -6.29 63.08 1.40
C TYR A 593 -6.88 62.31 0.21
N PRO A 594 -6.29 62.34 -1.00
CA PRO A 594 -5.14 63.14 -1.43
C PRO A 594 -5.60 64.49 -2.01
N GLY A 595 -5.42 65.58 -1.28
CA GLY A 595 -5.71 66.93 -1.74
C GLY A 595 -4.65 67.47 -2.71
N GLU A 596 -4.92 68.63 -3.31
CA GLU A 596 -4.04 69.32 -4.27
C GLU A 596 -2.57 69.24 -3.85
N LEU A 597 -1.72 68.73 -4.75
CA LEU A 597 -0.31 68.53 -4.51
C LEU A 597 0.36 69.90 -4.31
N PRO A 598 0.86 70.25 -3.11
CA PRO A 598 1.80 71.35 -3.02
C PRO A 598 3.04 70.95 -3.82
N GLY A 599 3.41 71.77 -4.81
CA GLY A 599 4.59 71.52 -5.62
C GLY A 599 5.81 71.38 -4.70
N LEU A 600 6.45 70.22 -4.71
CA LEU A 600 7.74 70.06 -4.05
C LEU A 600 8.70 71.09 -4.64
N THR A 601 9.36 71.87 -3.79
CA THR A 601 10.46 72.71 -4.24
C THR A 601 11.52 71.80 -4.84
N LEU A 602 12.13 72.22 -5.96
CA LEU A 602 13.05 71.40 -6.76
C LEU A 602 14.13 70.72 -5.89
N GLY A 603 14.59 71.41 -4.84
CA GLY A 603 15.54 70.87 -3.86
C GLY A 603 15.01 69.72 -3.01
N ALA A 604 13.75 69.77 -2.57
CA ALA A 604 13.13 68.69 -1.79
C ALA A 604 12.90 67.44 -2.65
N SER A 605 12.54 67.62 -3.92
CA SER A 605 12.46 66.51 -4.90
C SER A 605 13.82 65.86 -5.12
N ILE A 606 14.89 66.65 -5.27
CA ILE A 606 16.25 66.13 -5.46
C ILE A 606 16.74 65.38 -4.22
N ILE A 607 16.48 65.90 -3.02
CA ILE A 607 16.83 65.21 -1.76
C ILE A 607 16.08 63.89 -1.62
N PHE A 608 14.78 63.86 -1.94
CA PHE A 608 13.98 62.63 -1.87
C PHE A 608 14.44 61.59 -2.90
N ILE A 609 14.79 62.02 -4.12
CA ILE A 609 15.37 61.15 -5.15
C ILE A 609 16.75 60.63 -4.70
N LEU A 610 17.63 61.48 -4.18
CA LEU A 610 18.95 61.08 -3.67
C LEU A 610 18.83 60.12 -2.49
N PHE A 611 17.89 60.36 -1.57
CA PHE A 611 17.63 59.49 -0.44
C PHE A 611 17.08 58.13 -0.89
N SER A 612 16.12 58.13 -1.82
CA SER A 612 15.57 56.89 -2.39
C SER A 612 16.62 56.11 -3.18
N PHE A 613 17.51 56.81 -3.89
CA PHE A 613 18.64 56.22 -4.60
C PHE A 613 19.70 55.65 -3.64
N LEU A 614 20.02 56.36 -2.56
CA LEU A 614 20.93 55.86 -1.50
C LEU A 614 20.34 54.64 -0.79
N LEU A 615 19.04 54.64 -0.52
CA LEU A 615 18.34 53.51 0.09
C LEU A 615 18.35 52.30 -0.85
N TYR A 616 18.12 52.52 -2.14
CA TYR A 616 18.25 51.49 -3.17
C TYR A 616 19.68 50.96 -3.26
N LEU A 617 20.69 51.84 -3.23
CA LEU A 617 22.10 51.44 -3.31
C LEU A 617 22.53 50.65 -2.08
N ALA A 618 22.07 51.04 -0.89
CA ALA A 618 22.29 50.30 0.35
C ALA A 618 21.64 48.91 0.27
N LEU A 619 20.37 48.83 -0.14
CA LEU A 619 19.69 47.54 -0.31
C LEU A 619 20.36 46.66 -1.37
N TYR A 620 20.83 47.24 -2.48
CA TYR A 620 21.55 46.53 -3.53
C TYR A 620 22.90 45.99 -3.03
N LEU A 621 23.66 46.79 -2.28
CA LEU A 621 24.93 46.36 -1.67
C LEU A 621 24.75 45.31 -0.59
N PHE A 622 23.63 45.31 0.14
CA PHE A 622 23.29 44.28 1.13
C PHE A 622 22.60 43.04 0.53
N ALA A 623 22.15 43.09 -0.74
CA ALA A 623 21.45 42.00 -1.42
C ALA A 623 22.31 41.23 -2.44
N ILE A 624 23.57 41.62 -2.64
CA ILE A 624 24.57 40.78 -3.30
C ILE A 624 25.21 39.91 -2.20
N PRO A 625 25.23 38.57 -2.34
CA PRO A 625 25.66 37.65 -1.28
C PRO A 625 27.10 37.82 -0.83
#